data_AF-A0A7K2N1H1-F1
#
_entry.id   AF-A0A7K2N1H1-F1
#
_cell.length_a   1.000
_cell.length_b   1.000
_cell.length_c   1.000
_cell.angle_alpha   90.00
_cell.angle_beta   90.00
_cell.angle_gamma   90.00
#
_symmetry.space_group_name_H-M   'P 1'
#
loop_
_entity.id
_entity.type
_entity.pdbx_description
1 polymer ?
#
loop_
_entity_poly.entity_id
_entity_poly.type
_entity_poly.pdbx_seq_one_letter_code
_entity_poly.pdbx_strand_id
1 'polypeptide(L)'
;QRMYGWDAYERAGDGHRLTDAFRTEVAAFDGMGALYGLQRADAWSGVGFADGLDARDGARTAAAVQRYVMEHTRLGIPALLVEEMPHGHQALDGTVLPVNLAAGATWDPGLYADAVAGAAAELRARGAHIALVSALDLVRDPRWGRSEECFAEDPYLAARM
;
A
#
# COMPACT_ATOMS: atom_id res chain seq x y z
N GLN A 1 1.15 -14.40 3.66
CA GLN A 1 2.09 -13.31 3.94
C GLN A 1 3.04 -13.79 5.02
N ARG A 2 4.36 -13.68 4.82
CA ARG A 2 5.38 -14.31 5.68
C ARG A 2 6.34 -13.31 6.34
N MET A 3 6.45 -12.13 5.74
CA MET A 3 7.05 -10.93 6.32
C MET A 3 6.23 -9.71 5.92
N TYR A 4 6.38 -8.62 6.67
CA TYR A 4 5.88 -7.31 6.26
C TYR A 4 6.91 -6.60 5.38
N GLY A 5 6.43 -5.77 4.46
CA GLY A 5 7.27 -5.04 3.52
C GLY A 5 8.18 -4.02 4.19
N TRP A 6 7.74 -3.39 5.28
CA TRP A 6 8.57 -2.48 6.05
C TRP A 6 9.73 -3.17 6.78
N ASP A 7 9.70 -4.50 6.95
CA ASP A 7 10.83 -5.28 7.48
C ASP A 7 11.85 -5.64 6.37
N ALA A 8 11.54 -5.35 5.11
CA ALA A 8 12.36 -5.76 3.96
C ALA A 8 13.56 -4.83 3.71
N TYR A 9 13.56 -3.66 4.33
CA TYR A 9 14.62 -2.67 4.20
C TYR A 9 14.96 -2.04 5.55
N GLU A 10 16.11 -1.38 5.59
CA GLU A 10 16.52 -0.55 6.72
C GLU A 10 17.28 0.68 6.20
N ARG A 11 17.29 1.75 7.00
CA ARG A 11 18.04 2.96 6.66
C ARG A 11 19.54 2.66 6.67
N ALA A 12 20.24 3.09 5.62
CA ALA A 12 21.67 2.94 5.46
C ALA A 12 22.25 4.23 4.89
N GLY A 13 22.84 5.07 5.76
CA GLY A 13 23.33 6.39 5.36
C GLY A 13 22.18 7.30 4.93
N ASP A 14 22.28 7.85 3.72
CA ASP A 14 21.30 8.71 3.08
C ASP A 14 20.21 7.95 2.30
N GLY A 15 20.26 6.62 2.25
CA GLY A 15 19.27 5.79 1.57
C GLY A 15 18.85 4.56 2.39
N HIS A 16 18.50 3.49 1.67
CA HIS A 16 18.01 2.24 2.25
C HIS A 16 18.72 1.05 1.61
N ARG A 17 18.87 -0.01 2.40
CA ARG A 17 19.36 -1.31 1.92
C ARG A 17 18.36 -2.41 2.28
N LEU A 18 18.36 -3.48 1.49
CA LEU A 18 17.55 -4.67 1.80
C LEU A 18 18.14 -5.42 3.00
N THR A 19 17.28 -5.80 3.95
CA THR A 19 17.67 -6.50 5.19
C THR A 19 18.09 -7.93 4.92
N ASP A 20 18.86 -8.51 5.85
CA ASP A 20 19.21 -9.94 5.77
C ASP A 20 17.98 -10.84 6.00
N ALA A 21 16.99 -10.35 6.75
CA ALA A 21 15.71 -11.03 6.93
C ALA A 21 14.98 -11.23 5.60
N PHE A 22 14.88 -10.18 4.78
CA PHE A 22 14.32 -10.27 3.43
C PHE A 22 15.08 -11.27 2.55
N ARG A 23 16.41 -11.20 2.55
CA ARG A 23 17.26 -12.08 1.75
C ARG A 23 17.08 -13.54 2.14
N THR A 24 17.02 -13.80 3.45
CA THR A 24 16.81 -15.13 4.03
C THR A 24 15.44 -15.69 3.64
N GLU A 25 14.39 -14.86 3.70
CA GLU A 25 13.03 -15.25 3.30
C GLU A 25 12.96 -15.64 1.82
N VAL A 26 13.53 -14.82 0.93
CA VAL A 26 13.58 -15.11 -0.51
C VAL A 26 14.33 -16.41 -0.80
N ALA A 27 15.48 -16.62 -0.15
CA ALA A 27 16.28 -17.83 -0.33
C ALA A 27 15.58 -19.09 0.23
N ALA A 28 14.89 -18.98 1.37
CA ALA A 28 14.19 -20.09 1.99
C ALA A 28 13.04 -20.63 1.13
N PHE A 29 12.43 -19.77 0.30
CA PHE A 29 11.23 -20.11 -0.46
C PHE A 29 11.39 -20.03 -1.98
N ASP A 30 12.60 -19.77 -2.49
CA ASP A 30 12.88 -19.60 -3.92
C ASP A 30 11.93 -18.57 -4.58
N GLY A 31 11.59 -17.51 -3.83
CA GLY A 31 10.56 -16.54 -4.21
C GLY A 31 10.06 -15.68 -3.04
N MET A 32 9.30 -14.63 -3.38
CA MET A 32 8.63 -13.76 -2.40
C MET A 32 7.10 -13.82 -2.50
N GLY A 33 6.55 -14.08 -3.69
CA GLY A 33 5.11 -13.97 -3.92
C GLY A 33 4.65 -12.52 -3.75
N ALA A 34 3.67 -12.27 -2.87
CA ALA A 34 3.21 -10.93 -2.55
C ALA A 34 3.92 -10.36 -1.31
N LEU A 35 4.49 -9.16 -1.45
CA LEU A 35 5.07 -8.39 -0.36
C LEU A 35 4.14 -7.22 -0.05
N TYR A 36 3.53 -7.27 1.14
CA TYR A 36 2.56 -6.29 1.59
C TYR A 36 3.23 -5.17 2.39
N GLY A 37 2.89 -3.92 2.09
CA GLY A 37 3.26 -2.76 2.86
C GLY A 37 4.75 -2.43 2.79
N LEU A 38 5.36 -2.45 1.60
CA LEU A 38 6.74 -2.02 1.46
C LEU A 38 6.89 -0.53 1.82
N GLN A 39 5.86 0.27 1.58
CA GLN A 39 5.89 1.72 1.80
C GLN A 39 4.96 2.16 2.94
N ARG A 40 4.29 1.21 3.59
CA ARG A 40 3.29 1.46 4.62
C ARG A 40 3.88 2.22 5.81
N ALA A 41 3.35 3.40 6.10
CA ALA A 41 3.80 4.26 7.18
C ALA A 41 2.62 4.82 7.98
N ASP A 42 2.43 4.31 9.20
CA ASP A 42 1.40 4.74 10.14
C ASP A 42 1.72 4.25 11.58
N ALA A 43 0.83 4.51 12.53
CA ALA A 43 1.01 4.15 13.93
C ALA A 43 1.07 2.63 14.19
N TRP A 44 0.44 1.80 13.35
CA TRP A 44 0.48 0.33 13.43
C TRP A 44 1.78 -0.24 12.85
N SER A 45 2.27 0.28 11.70
CA SER A 45 3.59 -0.14 11.20
C SER A 45 4.73 0.42 12.04
N GLY A 46 4.52 1.53 12.74
CA GLY A 46 5.54 2.22 13.54
C GLY A 46 6.57 2.97 12.69
N VAL A 47 6.40 2.96 11.36
CA VAL A 47 7.33 3.57 10.41
C VAL A 47 7.04 5.06 10.26
N GLY A 48 8.09 5.88 10.30
CA GLY A 48 8.01 7.33 10.12
C GLY A 48 9.13 7.88 9.26
N PHE A 49 9.28 9.20 9.17
CA PHE A 49 10.35 9.82 8.36
C PHE A 49 11.77 9.43 8.80
N ALA A 50 11.95 8.97 10.04
CA ALA A 50 13.24 8.55 10.57
C ALA A 50 13.76 7.25 9.93
N ASP A 51 12.88 6.36 9.49
CA ASP A 51 13.22 5.00 9.06
C ASP A 51 12.49 4.54 7.79
N GLY A 52 11.37 5.15 7.44
CA GLY A 52 10.53 4.83 6.29
C GLY A 52 11.04 5.28 4.93
N LEU A 53 10.25 4.96 3.90
CA LEU A 53 10.47 5.34 2.51
C LEU A 53 9.64 6.60 2.19
N ASP A 54 10.34 7.71 1.92
CA ASP A 54 9.72 8.94 1.42
C ASP A 54 9.41 8.82 -0.10
N ALA A 55 8.81 9.84 -0.69
CA ALA A 55 8.46 9.81 -2.12
C ALA A 55 9.66 9.60 -3.07
N ARG A 56 10.88 9.98 -2.67
CA ARG A 56 12.10 9.84 -3.48
C ARG A 56 12.68 8.43 -3.41
N ASP A 57 12.38 7.70 -2.34
CA ASP A 57 13.01 6.41 -2.03
C ASP A 57 12.13 5.22 -2.42
N GLY A 58 10.81 5.37 -2.41
CA GLY A 58 9.85 4.28 -2.67
C GLY A 58 10.14 3.49 -3.96
N ALA A 59 10.23 4.19 -5.11
CA ALA A 59 10.47 3.54 -6.41
C ALA A 59 11.83 2.82 -6.47
N ARG A 60 12.86 3.40 -5.86
CA ARG A 60 14.22 2.85 -5.85
C ARG A 60 14.29 1.58 -5.01
N THR A 61 13.68 1.59 -3.83
CA THR A 61 13.62 0.41 -2.95
C THR A 61 12.74 -0.69 -3.55
N ALA A 62 11.60 -0.34 -4.14
CA ALA A 62 10.77 -1.28 -4.89
C ALA A 62 11.55 -1.97 -6.02
N ALA A 63 12.32 -1.21 -6.81
CA ALA A 63 13.19 -1.77 -7.84
C ALA A 63 14.31 -2.66 -7.28
N ALA A 64 14.86 -2.33 -6.10
CA ALA A 64 15.85 -3.17 -5.43
C ALA A 64 15.25 -4.51 -4.99
N VAL A 65 14.06 -4.50 -4.39
CA VAL A 65 13.29 -5.72 -4.04
C VAL A 65 13.08 -6.58 -5.27
N GLN A 66 12.54 -6.01 -6.35
CA GLN A 66 12.28 -6.74 -7.60
C GLN A 66 13.53 -7.39 -8.16
N ARG A 67 14.59 -6.60 -8.31
CA ARG A 67 15.88 -7.07 -8.84
C ARG A 67 16.45 -8.20 -7.99
N TYR A 68 16.43 -8.06 -6.66
CA TYR A 68 16.94 -9.10 -5.78
C TYR A 68 16.19 -10.43 -5.96
N VAL A 69 14.86 -10.40 -5.94
CA VAL A 69 14.03 -11.61 -6.14
C VAL A 69 14.30 -12.22 -7.51
N MET A 70 14.35 -11.42 -8.57
CA MET A 70 14.57 -11.93 -9.93
C MET A 70 15.97 -12.54 -10.13
N GLU A 71 16.99 -11.99 -9.49
CA GLU A 71 18.38 -12.45 -9.61
C GLU A 71 18.75 -13.63 -8.69
N HIS A 72 18.01 -13.82 -7.58
CA HIS A 72 18.36 -14.78 -6.53
C HIS A 72 17.35 -15.92 -6.38
N THR A 73 16.45 -16.10 -7.34
CA THR A 73 15.50 -17.21 -7.37
C THR A 73 15.60 -17.95 -8.70
N ARG A 74 15.37 -19.25 -8.69
CA ARG A 74 15.56 -20.14 -9.85
C ARG A 74 14.75 -19.74 -11.07
N LEU A 75 13.52 -19.23 -10.86
CA LEU A 75 12.61 -18.85 -11.93
C LEU A 75 12.59 -17.35 -12.23
N GLY A 76 13.21 -16.53 -11.38
CA GLY A 76 13.21 -15.08 -11.53
C GLY A 76 11.82 -14.45 -11.57
N ILE A 77 10.85 -15.00 -10.85
CA ILE A 77 9.48 -14.46 -10.81
C ILE A 77 9.47 -13.22 -9.90
N PRO A 78 9.06 -12.04 -10.42
CA PRO A 78 9.04 -10.81 -9.63
C PRO A 78 8.06 -10.86 -8.45
N ALA A 79 8.30 -10.04 -7.44
CA ALA A 79 7.40 -9.89 -6.31
C ALA A 79 6.16 -9.06 -6.69
N LEU A 80 5.01 -9.41 -6.13
CA LEU A 80 3.80 -8.60 -6.21
C LEU A 80 3.79 -7.61 -5.03
N LEU A 81 4.15 -6.35 -5.28
CA LEU A 81 4.12 -5.32 -4.24
C LEU A 81 2.69 -4.82 -4.01
N VAL A 82 2.20 -5.02 -2.80
CA VAL A 82 0.83 -4.72 -2.37
C VAL A 82 0.89 -3.62 -1.33
N GLU A 83 0.10 -2.56 -1.51
CA GLU A 83 0.04 -1.42 -0.58
C GLU A 83 -1.41 -1.16 -0.17
N GLU A 84 -1.56 -0.44 0.93
CA GLU A 84 -2.86 0.02 1.40
C GLU A 84 -3.17 1.42 0.83
N MET A 85 -4.39 1.57 0.28
CA MET A 85 -4.86 2.84 -0.29
C MET A 85 -6.33 3.16 0.04
N PRO A 86 -6.86 2.90 1.26
CA PRO A 86 -8.28 3.08 1.56
C PRO A 86 -8.78 4.51 1.34
N HIS A 87 -7.93 5.51 1.54
CA HIS A 87 -8.24 6.93 1.28
C HIS A 87 -6.98 7.69 0.87
N GLY A 88 -6.31 7.17 -0.16
CA GLY A 88 -4.99 7.62 -0.59
C GLY A 88 -3.88 6.70 -0.10
N HIS A 89 -2.69 6.80 -0.73
CA HIS A 89 -1.58 5.87 -0.49
C HIS A 89 -1.03 6.05 0.93
N GLN A 90 -1.11 5.00 1.74
CA GLN A 90 -0.76 5.05 3.17
C GLN A 90 0.76 4.92 3.38
N ALA A 91 1.49 5.83 2.75
CA ALA A 91 2.93 5.96 2.76
C ALA A 91 3.34 7.39 3.15
N LEU A 92 4.61 7.59 3.51
CA LEU A 92 5.14 8.93 3.74
C LEU A 92 5.00 9.77 2.47
N ASP A 93 4.69 11.06 2.61
CA ASP A 93 4.40 11.97 1.50
C ASP A 93 3.23 11.52 0.61
N GLY A 94 2.39 10.59 1.07
CA GLY A 94 1.21 10.13 0.36
C GLY A 94 0.11 11.17 0.33
N THR A 95 -0.55 11.36 -0.81
CA THR A 95 -1.76 12.18 -0.87
C THR A 95 -2.87 11.53 -0.03
N VAL A 96 -3.42 12.27 0.93
CA VAL A 96 -4.54 11.81 1.78
C VAL A 96 -5.85 12.35 1.21
N LEU A 97 -6.77 11.45 0.90
CA LEU A 97 -8.13 11.74 0.48
C LEU A 97 -9.10 11.67 1.68
N PRO A 98 -10.31 12.26 1.57
CA PRO A 98 -11.38 11.98 2.52
C PRO A 98 -11.63 10.46 2.59
N VAL A 99 -11.90 9.97 3.80
CA VAL A 99 -12.34 8.58 4.01
C VAL A 99 -13.59 8.28 3.20
N ASN A 100 -13.82 7.01 2.86
CA ASN A 100 -14.89 6.61 1.95
C ASN A 100 -16.27 7.08 2.41
N LEU A 101 -16.55 7.13 3.70
CA LEU A 101 -17.82 7.66 4.19
C LEU A 101 -18.01 9.14 3.85
N ALA A 102 -16.94 9.93 3.94
CA ALA A 102 -16.95 11.33 3.53
C ALA A 102 -16.99 11.49 2.01
N ALA A 103 -16.34 10.60 1.25
CA ALA A 103 -16.42 10.56 -0.20
C ALA A 103 -17.85 10.22 -0.66
N GLY A 104 -18.51 9.24 -0.04
CA GLY A 104 -19.90 8.87 -0.33
C GLY A 104 -20.88 10.00 -0.04
N ALA A 105 -20.62 10.81 1.00
CA ALA A 105 -21.41 12.00 1.33
C ALA A 105 -21.39 13.08 0.23
N THR A 106 -20.48 13.01 -0.74
CA THR A 106 -20.46 13.93 -1.89
C THR A 106 -21.52 13.62 -2.94
N TRP A 107 -21.99 12.36 -3.00
CA TRP A 107 -22.84 11.85 -4.09
C TRP A 107 -22.25 12.08 -5.50
N ASP A 108 -20.92 12.20 -5.60
CA ASP A 108 -20.20 12.45 -6.84
C ASP A 108 -19.16 11.36 -7.13
N PRO A 109 -19.57 10.25 -7.76
CA PRO A 109 -18.65 9.19 -8.17
C PRO A 109 -17.59 9.65 -9.17
N GLY A 110 -17.88 10.67 -9.98
CA GLY A 110 -16.93 11.20 -10.96
C GLY A 110 -15.76 11.87 -10.27
N LEU A 111 -16.05 12.73 -9.28
CA LEU A 111 -15.03 13.37 -8.47
C LEU A 111 -14.19 12.35 -7.68
N TYR A 112 -14.82 11.32 -7.10
CA TYR A 112 -14.08 10.27 -6.40
C TYR A 112 -13.17 9.49 -7.36
N ALA A 113 -13.66 9.13 -8.54
CA ALA A 113 -12.87 8.42 -9.55
C ALA A 113 -11.62 9.23 -9.97
N ASP A 114 -11.77 10.54 -10.20
CA ASP A 114 -10.66 11.42 -10.56
C ASP A 114 -9.63 11.52 -9.42
N ALA A 115 -10.09 11.67 -8.17
CA ALA A 115 -9.23 11.73 -7.00
C ALA A 115 -8.44 10.42 -6.77
N VAL A 116 -9.13 9.28 -6.87
CA VAL A 116 -8.52 7.95 -6.70
C VAL A 116 -7.57 7.64 -7.85
N ALA A 117 -7.84 8.09 -9.08
CA ALA A 117 -6.91 7.96 -10.20
C ALA A 117 -5.57 8.66 -9.93
N GLY A 118 -5.60 9.84 -9.29
CA GLY A 118 -4.39 10.54 -8.85
C GLY A 118 -3.59 9.74 -7.82
N ALA A 119 -4.25 9.24 -6.77
CA ALA A 119 -3.61 8.41 -5.75
C ALA A 119 -3.07 7.08 -6.32
N ALA A 120 -3.79 6.45 -7.26
CA ALA A 120 -3.35 5.24 -7.93
C ALA A 120 -2.12 5.49 -8.82
N ALA A 121 -2.06 6.62 -9.51
CA ALA A 121 -0.89 7.03 -10.28
C ALA A 121 0.33 7.26 -9.37
N GLU A 122 0.12 7.86 -8.19
CA GLU A 122 1.17 8.04 -7.17
C GLU A 122 1.69 6.69 -6.66
N LEU A 123 0.80 5.78 -6.25
CA LEU A 123 1.14 4.42 -5.81
C LEU A 123 1.93 3.67 -6.89
N ARG A 124 1.49 3.76 -8.16
CA ARG A 124 2.18 3.11 -9.28
C ARG A 124 3.55 3.72 -9.55
N ALA A 125 3.68 5.05 -9.49
CA ALA A 125 4.95 5.74 -9.68
C ALA A 125 6.00 5.30 -8.64
N ARG A 126 5.56 4.89 -7.45
CA ARG A 126 6.42 4.35 -6.40
C ARG A 126 6.66 2.84 -6.49
N GLY A 127 6.15 2.18 -7.53
CA GLY A 127 6.47 0.78 -7.84
C GLY A 127 5.49 -0.27 -7.31
N ALA A 128 4.41 0.12 -6.62
CA ALA A 128 3.40 -0.82 -6.18
C ALA A 128 2.50 -1.32 -7.34
N HIS A 129 1.85 -2.46 -7.14
CA HIS A 129 1.05 -3.18 -8.15
C HIS A 129 -0.41 -3.34 -7.74
N ILE A 130 -0.66 -3.54 -6.46
CA ILE A 130 -2.00 -3.73 -5.89
C ILE A 130 -2.21 -2.69 -4.81
N ALA A 131 -3.36 -2.03 -4.88
CA ALA A 131 -3.89 -1.20 -3.83
C ALA A 131 -4.99 -1.99 -3.10
N LEU A 132 -4.88 -2.12 -1.78
CA LEU A 132 -5.92 -2.64 -0.92
C LEU A 132 -6.82 -1.48 -0.49
N VAL A 133 -8.10 -1.62 -0.81
CA VAL A 133 -9.14 -0.61 -0.56
C VAL A 133 -10.35 -1.35 -0.02
N SER A 134 -10.77 -1.01 1.20
CA SER A 134 -12.08 -1.41 1.71
C SER A 134 -13.12 -0.49 1.08
N ALA A 135 -14.14 -1.03 0.42
CA ALA A 135 -15.07 -0.20 -0.36
C ALA A 135 -16.52 -0.68 -0.32
N LEU A 136 -16.75 -2.00 -0.31
CA LEU A 136 -18.06 -2.59 -0.60
C LEU A 136 -18.84 -3.06 0.64
N ASP A 137 -18.29 -2.86 1.84
CA ASP A 137 -19.06 -3.04 3.06
C ASP A 137 -20.11 -1.93 3.21
N LEU A 138 -21.21 -2.23 3.89
CA LEU A 138 -22.30 -1.27 4.13
C LEU A 138 -22.37 -0.94 5.62
N VAL A 139 -22.56 0.34 5.95
CA VAL A 139 -22.75 0.79 7.34
C VAL A 139 -24.14 0.36 7.85
N ARG A 140 -24.27 -0.90 8.27
CA ARG A 140 -25.52 -1.42 8.88
C ARG A 140 -25.58 -1.22 10.39
N ASP A 141 -24.42 -1.05 11.01
CA ASP A 141 -24.30 -0.73 12.43
C ASP A 141 -23.17 0.29 12.59
N PRO A 142 -23.47 1.57 12.88
CA PRO A 142 -22.47 2.62 12.98
C PRO A 142 -21.53 2.46 14.19
N ARG A 143 -21.80 1.51 15.10
CA ARG A 143 -20.87 1.17 16.19
C ARG A 143 -19.65 0.38 15.68
N TRP A 144 -19.71 -0.14 14.45
CA TRP A 144 -18.59 -0.84 13.85
C TRP A 144 -17.44 0.14 13.59
N GLY A 145 -16.28 -0.12 14.20
CA GLY A 145 -15.12 0.79 14.17
C GLY A 145 -14.42 0.93 12.81
N ARG A 146 -14.99 0.40 11.73
CA ARG A 146 -14.53 0.59 10.34
C ARG A 146 -15.60 1.25 9.48
N SER A 147 -16.63 1.84 10.09
CA SER A 147 -17.73 2.48 9.36
C SER A 147 -17.24 3.59 8.43
N GLU A 148 -16.14 4.28 8.76
CA GLU A 148 -15.54 5.29 7.88
C GLU A 148 -15.00 4.75 6.54
N GLU A 149 -14.72 3.44 6.47
CA GLU A 149 -14.19 2.77 5.27
C GLU A 149 -15.29 2.40 4.26
N CYS A 150 -16.56 2.51 4.67
CA CYS A 150 -17.72 2.27 3.81
C CYS A 150 -18.17 3.56 3.14
N PHE A 151 -18.67 3.48 1.89
CA PHE A 151 -19.23 4.67 1.24
C PHE A 151 -20.61 5.08 1.81
N ALA A 152 -21.44 4.11 2.22
CA ALA A 152 -22.81 4.38 2.65
C ALA A 152 -23.42 3.20 3.41
N GLU A 153 -24.60 3.42 4.00
CA GLU A 153 -25.53 2.35 4.42
C GLU A 153 -26.41 1.83 3.27
N ASP A 154 -26.55 2.64 2.21
CA ASP A 154 -27.37 2.38 1.03
C ASP A 154 -26.60 1.55 -0.02
N PRO A 155 -27.11 0.37 -0.43
CA PRO A 155 -26.45 -0.48 -1.43
C PRO A 155 -26.31 0.18 -2.80
N TYR A 156 -27.25 1.05 -3.20
CA TYR A 156 -27.18 1.68 -4.51
C TYR A 156 -26.06 2.72 -4.57
N LEU A 157 -25.98 3.62 -3.59
CA LEU A 157 -24.89 4.58 -3.49
C LEU A 157 -23.54 3.87 -3.36
N ALA A 158 -23.41 2.89 -2.47
CA ALA A 158 -22.15 2.16 -2.30
C ALA A 158 -21.68 1.41 -3.56
N ALA A 159 -22.60 0.95 -4.42
CA ALA A 159 -22.27 0.32 -5.69
C ALA A 159 -21.94 1.34 -6.82
N ARG A 160 -22.30 2.61 -6.62
CA ARG A 160 -22.07 3.69 -7.60
C ARG A 160 -20.77 4.44 -7.36
N MET A 161 -20.36 4.56 -6.10
CA MET A 161 -19.05 5.07 -5.67
C MET A 161 -17.94 4.11 -6.07
#